data_AF-A0AAU5TPT9-F1
#
_entry.id   AF-A0AAU5TPT9-F1
#
_cell.length_a   1.000
_cell.length_b   1.000
_cell.length_c   1.000
_cell.angle_alpha   90.00
_cell.angle_beta   90.00
_cell.angle_gamma   90.00
#
_symmetry.space_group_name_H-M   'P 1'
#
loop_
_entity.id
_entity.type
_entity.pdbx_description
1 polymer ?
#
loop_
_entity_poly.entity_id
_entity_poly.type
_entity_poly.pdbx_seq_one_letter_code
_entity_poly.pdbx_strand_id
1 'polypeptide(L)'
;MRTVYALFVGIDDYPGRHRLRGCVNDVREAESWLRRQTRTLTPVVKTLHDGEASRAAVPAAVERHPGQCGPDDTALFWFSGHGSEYRTDDPREATGWAQALVCQDSLGPGGQPMLQDSEL
;
A
#
# COMPACT_ATOMS: atom_id res chain seq x y z
N MET A 1 -5.19 -5.33 25.31
CA MET A 1 -5.22 -4.35 24.20
C MET A 1 -4.83 -5.09 22.95
N ARG A 2 -5.53 -4.87 21.85
CA ARG A 2 -5.25 -5.54 20.57
C ARG A 2 -4.10 -4.83 19.87
N THR A 3 -3.08 -5.55 19.39
CA THR A 3 -1.99 -4.95 18.60
C THR A 3 -2.50 -4.67 17.19
N VAL A 4 -2.13 -3.52 16.63
CA VAL A 4 -2.41 -3.19 15.23
C VAL A 4 -1.09 -2.99 14.52
N TYR A 5 -0.70 -3.94 13.66
CA TYR A 5 0.45 -3.79 12.76
C TYR A 5 -0.03 -3.07 11.51
N ALA A 6 0.22 -1.77 11.46
CA ALA A 6 -0.20 -0.90 10.37
C ALA A 6 0.97 -0.62 9.42
N LEU A 7 0.75 -0.90 8.14
CA LEU A 7 1.58 -0.42 7.03
C LEU A 7 0.81 0.68 6.29
N PHE A 8 1.34 1.90 6.32
CA PHE A 8 0.83 3.01 5.52
C PHE A 8 1.74 3.26 4.32
N VAL A 9 1.16 3.44 3.14
CA VAL A 9 1.86 3.73 1.89
C VAL A 9 1.19 4.93 1.24
N GLY A 10 1.93 6.03 1.10
CA GLY A 10 1.42 7.27 0.51
C GLY A 10 2.36 7.75 -0.59
N ILE A 11 1.87 7.94 -1.80
CA ILE A 11 2.70 8.29 -2.96
C ILE A 11 2.10 9.49 -3.67
N ASP A 12 2.81 10.62 -3.65
CA ASP A 12 2.49 11.80 -4.44
C ASP A 12 3.48 11.95 -5.62
N ASP A 13 4.76 11.66 -5.39
CA ASP A 13 5.87 11.91 -6.33
C ASP A 13 6.04 10.85 -7.42
N TYR A 14 4.99 10.62 -8.20
CA TYR A 14 5.07 9.81 -9.41
C TYR A 14 5.81 10.54 -10.54
N PRO A 15 6.53 9.82 -11.42
CA PRO A 15 7.21 10.43 -12.55
C PRO A 15 6.31 11.25 -13.50
N GLY A 16 6.82 12.40 -13.95
CA GLY A 16 6.22 13.22 -15.00
C GLY A 16 4.85 13.80 -14.65
N ARG A 17 3.86 13.61 -15.52
CA ARG A 17 2.51 14.18 -15.38
C ARG A 17 1.61 13.44 -14.38
N HIS A 18 2.10 12.34 -13.80
CA HIS A 18 1.30 11.46 -12.95
C HIS A 18 1.35 11.87 -11.47
N ARG A 19 2.04 12.97 -11.11
CA ARG A 19 2.13 13.44 -9.72
C ARG A 19 0.76 13.69 -9.11
N LEU A 20 0.57 13.23 -7.88
CA LEU A 20 -0.58 13.53 -7.05
C LEU A 20 -0.23 14.60 -6.01
N ARG A 21 -1.25 15.05 -5.27
CA ARG A 21 -1.10 15.97 -4.15
C ARG A 21 -2.09 15.56 -3.06
N GLY A 22 -1.60 14.95 -2.00
CA GLY A 22 -2.41 14.63 -0.82
C GLY A 22 -2.24 13.21 -0.31
N CYS A 23 -1.71 12.28 -1.11
CA CYS A 23 -1.60 10.88 -0.70
C CYS A 23 -0.66 10.71 0.49
N VAL A 24 0.45 11.46 0.54
CA VAL A 24 1.35 11.50 1.70
C VAL A 24 0.66 12.14 2.91
N ASN A 25 -0.20 13.14 2.69
CA ASN A 25 -0.96 13.75 3.77
C ASN A 25 -2.01 12.80 4.36
N ASP A 26 -2.74 12.06 3.52
CA ASP A 26 -3.75 11.09 3.94
C ASP A 26 -3.16 10.07 4.91
N VAL A 27 -2.00 9.50 4.55
CA VAL A 27 -1.35 8.49 5.40
C VAL A 27 -0.78 9.08 6.69
N ARG A 28 -0.28 10.32 6.67
CA ARG A 28 0.17 11.02 7.89
C ARG A 28 -0.98 11.24 8.85
N GLU A 29 -2.14 11.66 8.36
CA GLU A 29 -3.33 11.87 9.20
C GLU A 29 -3.88 10.55 9.75
N ALA A 30 -3.92 9.49 8.93
CA ALA A 30 -4.33 8.16 9.36
C ALA A 30 -3.37 7.56 10.41
N GLU A 31 -2.05 7.67 10.19
CA GLU A 31 -1.03 7.27 11.16
C GLU A 31 -1.18 8.03 12.48
N SER A 32 -1.30 9.36 12.40
CA SER A 32 -1.47 10.23 13.56
C SER A 32 -2.72 9.85 14.36
N TRP A 33 -3.84 9.59 13.68
CA TRP A 33 -5.06 9.11 14.32
C TRP A 33 -4.88 7.77 15.02
N LEU A 34 -4.25 6.79 14.36
CA LEU A 34 -4.05 5.44 14.93
C LEU A 34 -3.15 5.50 16.17
N ARG A 35 -2.08 6.29 16.13
CA ARG A 35 -1.15 6.47 17.26
C ARG A 35 -1.82 7.07 18.49
N ARG A 36 -2.97 7.74 18.36
CA ARG A 36 -3.76 8.26 19.49
C ARG A 36 -4.68 7.22 20.15
N GLN A 37 -4.90 6.06 19.54
CA GLN A 37 -5.86 5.06 20.02
C GLN A 37 -5.30 4.13 21.13
N THR A 38 -4.35 4.63 21.93
CA THR A 38 -3.59 3.84 22.92
C THR A 38 -4.40 3.36 24.12
N ARG A 39 -5.66 3.80 24.27
CA ARG A 39 -6.57 3.31 25.33
C ARG A 39 -7.14 1.92 25.04
N THR A 40 -7.17 1.51 23.78
CA THR A 40 -7.77 0.24 23.34
C THR A 40 -6.83 -0.58 22.46
N LEU A 41 -5.92 0.08 21.74
CA LEU A 41 -5.02 -0.51 20.76
C LEU A 41 -3.56 -0.33 21.16
N THR A 42 -2.71 -1.23 20.66
CA THR A 42 -1.25 -1.07 20.67
C THR A 42 -0.78 -0.88 19.22
N PRO A 43 -0.61 0.35 18.73
CA PRO A 43 -0.19 0.60 17.35
C PRO A 43 1.29 0.27 17.11
N VAL A 44 1.55 -0.55 16.10
CA VAL A 44 2.89 -0.86 15.58
C VAL A 44 2.91 -0.43 14.12
N VAL A 45 3.56 0.70 13.83
CA VAL A 45 3.40 1.41 12.55
C VAL A 45 4.67 1.38 11.72
N LYS A 46 4.52 1.05 10.44
CA LYS A 46 5.50 1.25 9.37
C LYS A 46 4.88 2.13 8.29
N THR A 47 5.65 3.07 7.76
CA THR A 47 5.20 3.98 6.70
C THR A 47 6.22 3.99 5.57
N LEU A 48 5.73 4.08 4.32
CA LEU A 48 6.51 4.29 3.11
C LEU A 48 5.95 5.51 2.38
N HIS A 49 6.78 6.53 2.16
CA HIS A 49 6.39 7.71 1.39
C HIS A 49 7.12 7.79 0.05
N ASP A 50 6.38 8.16 -0.99
CA ASP A 50 6.95 8.50 -2.31
C ASP A 50 7.95 7.45 -2.80
N GLY A 51 9.22 7.83 -3.02
CA GLY A 51 10.27 6.94 -3.53
C GLY A 51 10.59 5.73 -2.64
N GLU A 52 10.16 5.72 -1.38
CA GLU A 52 10.26 4.53 -0.52
C GLU A 52 9.26 3.44 -0.92
N ALA A 53 8.14 3.82 -1.53
CA ALA A 53 7.06 2.93 -1.94
C ALA A 53 7.32 2.33 -3.32
N SER A 54 8.45 1.64 -3.44
CA SER A 54 8.84 0.90 -4.65
C SER A 54 8.13 -0.45 -4.78
N ARG A 55 8.09 -1.00 -6.00
CA ARG A 55 7.52 -2.33 -6.30
C ARG A 55 8.14 -3.45 -5.48
N ALA A 56 9.40 -3.31 -5.08
CA ALA A 56 10.08 -4.26 -4.20
C ALA A 56 9.77 -4.02 -2.72
N ALA A 57 9.71 -2.74 -2.29
CA ALA A 57 9.56 -2.39 -0.88
C ALA A 57 8.14 -2.62 -0.35
N VAL A 58 7.09 -2.35 -1.15
CA VAL A 58 5.70 -2.46 -0.69
C VAL A 58 5.36 -3.91 -0.29
N PRO A 59 5.56 -4.95 -1.13
CA PRO A 59 5.29 -6.33 -0.74
C PRO A 59 6.19 -6.81 0.41
N ALA A 60 7.48 -6.45 0.37
CA ALA A 60 8.40 -6.79 1.45
C ALA A 60 7.96 -6.19 2.79
N ALA A 61 7.39 -4.99 2.79
CA ALA A 61 6.84 -4.38 3.99
C ALA A 61 5.54 -5.07 4.44
N VAL A 62 4.68 -5.51 3.52
CA VAL A 62 3.48 -6.30 3.86
C VAL A 62 3.88 -7.60 4.56
N GLU A 63 4.81 -8.35 3.98
CA GLU A 63 5.29 -9.62 4.54
C GLU A 63 5.99 -9.43 5.89
N ARG A 64 6.86 -8.43 5.99
CA ARG A 64 7.71 -8.23 7.17
C ARG A 64 7.05 -7.40 8.26
N HIS A 65 5.89 -6.79 8.06
CA HIS A 65 5.26 -5.95 9.08
C HIS A 65 3.85 -6.45 9.44
N PRO A 66 2.78 -6.23 8.65
CA PRO A 66 1.50 -6.90 8.90
C PRO A 66 1.57 -8.43 8.92
N GLY A 67 2.50 -9.05 8.17
CA GLY A 67 2.69 -10.51 8.17
C GLY A 67 3.19 -11.12 9.49
N GLN A 68 3.58 -10.29 10.46
CA GLN A 68 3.93 -10.74 11.82
C GLN A 68 2.70 -10.89 12.74
N CYS A 69 1.50 -10.47 12.29
CA CYS A 69 0.29 -10.52 13.11
C CYS A 69 -0.04 -11.93 13.61
N GLY A 70 -0.30 -12.04 14.91
CA GLY A 70 -0.91 -13.23 15.49
C GLY A 70 -2.43 -13.26 15.31
N PRO A 71 -3.10 -14.37 15.69
CA PRO A 71 -4.55 -14.53 15.57
C PRO A 71 -5.38 -13.45 16.27
N ASP A 72 -4.85 -12.86 17.34
CA ASP A 72 -5.53 -11.83 18.14
C ASP A 72 -5.17 -10.40 17.73
N ASP A 73 -4.24 -10.21 16.79
CA ASP A 73 -3.80 -8.90 16.32
C ASP A 73 -4.65 -8.41 15.13
N THR A 74 -4.44 -7.16 14.71
CA THR A 74 -4.99 -6.61 13.46
C THR A 74 -3.85 -6.26 12.51
N ALA A 75 -3.85 -6.84 11.32
CA ALA A 75 -3.10 -6.33 10.18
C ALA A 75 -3.88 -5.17 9.54
N LEU A 76 -3.24 -4.01 9.39
CA LEU A 76 -3.78 -2.89 8.62
C LEU A 76 -2.82 -2.57 7.48
N PHE A 77 -3.30 -2.64 6.25
CA PHE A 77 -2.61 -2.11 5.08
C PHE A 77 -3.42 -0.94 4.54
N TRP A 78 -2.80 0.22 4.43
CA TRP A 78 -3.41 1.43 3.89
C TRP A 78 -2.55 1.96 2.76
N PHE A 79 -3.13 2.05 1.56
CA PHE A 79 -2.48 2.60 0.38
C PHE A 79 -3.25 3.84 -0.11
N SER A 80 -2.54 4.96 -0.29
CA SER A 80 -3.03 6.15 -0.98
C SER A 80 -2.08 6.47 -2.14
N GLY A 81 -2.59 6.43 -3.36
CA GLY A 81 -1.80 6.54 -4.60
C GLY A 81 -2.64 6.20 -5.84
N HIS A 82 -1.98 5.99 -6.97
CA HIS A 82 -2.64 5.56 -8.21
C HIS A 82 -2.98 4.07 -8.16
N GLY A 83 -4.18 3.74 -8.65
CA GLY A 83 -4.55 2.42 -9.12
C GLY A 83 -4.51 2.34 -10.65
N SER A 84 -4.48 1.14 -11.19
CA SER A 84 -4.57 0.89 -12.62
C SER A 84 -5.32 -0.41 -12.90
N GLU A 85 -5.71 -0.59 -14.16
CA GLU A 85 -6.31 -1.82 -14.67
C GLU A 85 -5.71 -2.17 -16.02
N TYR A 86 -5.65 -3.46 -16.33
CA TYR A 86 -5.13 -3.95 -17.61
C TYR A 86 -5.88 -5.21 -18.06
N ARG A 87 -5.92 -5.44 -19.38
CA ARG A 87 -6.54 -6.62 -19.97
C ARG A 87 -5.77 -7.89 -19.58
N THR A 88 -6.50 -8.95 -19.26
CA THR A 88 -5.93 -10.26 -18.91
C THR A 88 -6.80 -11.39 -19.45
N ASP A 89 -6.15 -12.53 -19.71
CA ASP A 89 -6.80 -13.80 -20.04
C ASP A 89 -6.90 -14.73 -18.81
N ASP A 90 -6.57 -14.23 -17.62
CA ASP A 90 -6.72 -14.99 -16.37
C ASP A 90 -8.20 -15.31 -16.13
N PRO A 91 -8.58 -16.60 -16.04
CA PRO A 91 -9.98 -16.99 -15.86
C PRO A 91 -10.57 -16.57 -14.51
N ARG A 92 -9.74 -16.15 -13.54
CA ARG A 92 -10.20 -15.61 -12.25
C ARG A 92 -10.75 -14.19 -12.38
N GLU A 93 -10.32 -13.45 -13.40
CA GLU A 93 -10.78 -12.09 -13.68
C GLU A 93 -11.98 -12.11 -14.63
N ALA A 94 -13.18 -12.33 -14.07
CA ALA A 94 -14.41 -12.55 -14.84
C ALA A 94 -14.77 -11.43 -15.84
N THR A 95 -14.25 -10.22 -15.64
CA THR A 95 -14.46 -9.07 -16.53
C THR A 95 -13.45 -9.01 -17.70
N GLY A 96 -12.39 -9.84 -17.66
CA GLY A 96 -11.23 -9.76 -18.54
C GLY A 96 -10.30 -8.58 -18.23
N TRP A 97 -10.40 -8.00 -17.03
CA TRP A 97 -9.56 -6.91 -16.54
C TRP A 97 -9.02 -7.24 -15.15
N ALA A 98 -7.71 -7.17 -14.99
CA ALA A 98 -7.05 -7.25 -13.69
C ALA A 98 -6.76 -5.84 -13.15
N GLN A 99 -6.70 -5.72 -11.83
CA GLN A 99 -6.40 -4.46 -11.14
C GLN A 99 -4.97 -4.48 -10.59
N ALA A 100 -4.42 -3.28 -10.37
CA ALA A 100 -3.09 -3.14 -9.80
C ALA A 100 -2.94 -1.83 -9.01
N LEU A 101 -2.08 -1.88 -7.99
CA LEU A 101 -1.53 -0.71 -7.33
C LEU A 101 -0.28 -0.24 -8.09
N VAL A 102 -0.15 1.07 -8.27
CA VAL A 102 0.99 1.67 -8.95
C VAL A 102 2.01 2.11 -7.90
N CYS A 103 3.16 1.44 -7.87
CA CYS A 103 4.28 1.85 -7.01
C CYS A 103 5.02 3.04 -7.64
N GLN A 104 5.81 3.76 -6.84
CA GLN A 104 6.45 5.01 -7.29
C GLN A 104 7.37 4.78 -8.50
N ASP A 105 8.04 3.62 -8.56
CA ASP A 105 8.95 3.20 -9.61
C ASP A 105 8.29 2.37 -10.73
N SER A 106 6.95 2.28 -10.74
CA SER A 106 6.23 1.54 -11.79
C SER A 106 6.05 2.34 -13.09
N LEU A 107 5.98 3.68 -13.01
CA LEU A 107 5.67 4.51 -14.16
C LEU A 107 6.94 5.05 -14.85
N GLY A 108 6.93 5.06 -16.18
CA GLY A 108 7.98 5.65 -17.02
C GLY A 108 8.83 4.63 -17.78
N PRO A 109 9.75 5.09 -18.64
CA PRO A 109 10.65 4.21 -19.39
C PRO A 109 11.48 3.34 -18.44
N GLY A 110 11.38 2.01 -18.58
CA GLY A 110 12.07 1.06 -17.71
C GLY A 110 11.46 0.88 -16.31
N GLY A 111 10.24 1.38 -16.09
CA GLY A 111 9.52 1.20 -14.83
C GLY A 111 9.24 -0.27 -14.49
N GLN A 112 9.08 -0.54 -13.20
CA GLN A 112 8.75 -1.88 -12.70
C GLN A 112 7.31 -2.28 -13.06
N PRO A 113 7.02 -3.58 -13.20
CA PRO A 113 5.64 -4.04 -13.31
C PRO A 113 4.79 -3.51 -12.16
N MET A 114 3.54 -3.16 -12.44
CA MET A 114 2.59 -2.74 -11.41
C MET A 114 2.37 -3.87 -10.40
N LEU A 115 2.02 -3.51 -9.16
CA LEU A 115 1.74 -4.48 -8.12
C LEU A 115 0.32 -5.01 -8.34
N GLN A 116 0.21 -6.23 -8.86
CA GLN A 116 -1.07 -6.85 -9.17
C GLN A 116 -1.90 -7.03 -7.91
N ASP A 117 -3.16 -6.61 -7.99
CA ASP A 117 -4.20 -6.94 -7.03
C ASP A 117 -4.85 -8.23 -7.54
N SER A 118 -4.49 -9.36 -6.92
CA SER A 118 -4.91 -10.68 -7.38
C SER A 118 -5.21 -11.56 -6.19
N GLU A 119 -6.34 -12.24 -6.25
CA GLU A 119 -6.79 -13.18 -5.23
C GLU A 119 -6.18 -14.58 -5.47
N LEU A 120 -5.89 -15.29 -4.38
CA LEU A 120 -5.36 -16.67 -4.41
C LEU A 120 -6.45 -17.71 -4.69
#